data_AF-A0A7M3LVI0-F1
#
_entry.id   AF-A0A7M3LVI0-F1
#
_cell.length_a   1.000
_cell.length_b   1.000
_cell.length_c   1.000
_cell.angle_alpha   90.00
_cell.angle_beta   90.00
_cell.angle_gamma   90.00
#
_symmetry.space_group_name_H-M   'P 1'
#
loop_
_entity.id
_entity.type
_entity.pdbx_description
1 polymer ?
#
loop_
_entity_poly.entity_id
_entity_poly.type
_entity_poly.pdbx_seq_one_letter_code
_entity_poly.pdbx_strand_id
1 'polypeptide(L)'
;MTRHPVDSSGTDAALLHGIEDPGTVTRFWARVQRGPGCWIWTGGKSGEYGQFMHQRRRLLAHRFSWHLANEEPCPKGMVIRHRCDTPPCVRPDHLELGSVSQNVRDTYERNRRGSKTWPTGTERPNAVLDDETVAEMRRAARGGRSIRSLAAELGIARSTAHRAIRGAGWPHVSEPPVPGARKGHPHRNHFARNNPDVVARARRLRDQGLSLQQVADRLGITKTAAFRCCRTQSKEIPQ
;
A
#
# COMPACT_ATOMS: atom_id res chain seq x y z
N MET A 1 14.27 -8.42 17.93
CA MET A 1 13.13 -9.27 17.50
C MET A 1 12.65 -8.81 16.13
N THR A 2 13.24 -9.37 15.08
CA THR A 2 12.93 -9.07 13.68
C THR A 2 11.57 -9.66 13.30
N ARG A 3 10.63 -8.80 12.89
CA ARG A 3 9.37 -9.24 12.28
C ARG A 3 9.70 -9.84 10.93
N HIS A 4 9.70 -11.17 10.84
CA HIS A 4 9.82 -11.86 9.56
C HIS A 4 8.59 -11.54 8.69
N PRO A 5 8.77 -11.25 7.39
CA PRO A 5 7.67 -11.12 6.47
C PRO A 5 6.94 -12.47 6.41
N VAL A 6 5.64 -12.47 6.71
CA VAL A 6 4.77 -13.64 6.56
C VAL A 6 4.72 -13.99 5.08
N ASP A 7 5.46 -15.02 4.70
CA ASP A 7 5.35 -15.68 3.41
C ASP A 7 3.96 -16.31 3.32
N SER A 8 3.07 -15.66 2.56
CA SER A 8 1.67 -16.04 2.40
C SER A 8 1.50 -17.38 1.67
N SER A 9 2.50 -17.81 0.89
CA SER A 9 2.45 -19.03 0.06
C SER A 9 2.31 -20.32 0.89
N GLY A 10 2.95 -20.39 2.06
CA GLY A 10 2.93 -21.58 2.90
C GLY A 10 1.67 -21.72 3.76
N THR A 11 0.95 -20.63 4.04
CA THR A 11 -0.22 -20.64 4.93
C THR A 11 -1.51 -21.09 4.25
N ASP A 12 -1.70 -20.76 2.98
CA ASP A 12 -2.93 -21.12 2.25
C ASP A 12 -2.98 -22.61 1.92
N ALA A 13 -1.85 -23.23 1.56
CA ALA A 13 -1.77 -24.68 1.37
C ALA A 13 -2.13 -25.46 2.66
N ALA A 14 -1.74 -24.94 3.83
CA ALA A 14 -2.10 -25.57 5.12
C ALA A 14 -3.57 -25.37 5.50
N LEU A 15 -4.21 -24.29 5.03
CA LEU A 15 -5.64 -24.07 5.18
C LEU A 15 -6.43 -25.03 4.30
N LEU A 16 -6.03 -25.19 3.02
CA LEU A 16 -6.66 -26.13 2.09
C LEU A 16 -6.54 -27.58 2.55
N HIS A 17 -5.35 -28.04 2.94
CA HIS A 17 -5.23 -29.38 3.53
C HIS A 17 -6.09 -29.51 4.79
N GLY A 18 -6.19 -28.47 5.61
CA GLY A 18 -6.96 -28.53 6.85
C GLY A 18 -8.47 -28.70 6.63
N ILE A 19 -9.03 -28.16 5.54
CA ILE A 19 -10.46 -28.29 5.24
C ILE A 19 -10.80 -29.69 4.68
N GLU A 20 -9.82 -30.37 4.07
CA GLU A 20 -9.95 -31.74 3.59
C GLU A 20 -9.83 -32.78 4.72
N ASP A 21 -9.27 -32.42 5.88
CA ASP A 21 -9.13 -33.31 7.04
C ASP A 21 -10.40 -33.27 7.93
N PRO A 22 -11.22 -34.33 7.95
CA PRO A 22 -12.48 -34.35 8.70
C PRO A 22 -12.29 -34.15 10.21
N GLY A 23 -11.17 -34.61 10.77
CA GLY A 23 -10.86 -34.43 12.18
C GLY A 23 -10.59 -32.96 12.52
N THR A 24 -9.96 -32.24 11.59
CA THR A 24 -9.70 -30.80 11.71
C THR A 24 -10.98 -29.98 11.55
N VAL A 25 -11.83 -30.31 10.58
CA VAL A 25 -13.15 -29.68 10.41
C VAL A 25 -14.03 -29.90 11.64
N THR A 26 -14.07 -31.11 12.19
CA THR A 26 -14.83 -31.44 13.40
C THR A 26 -14.36 -30.61 14.60
N ARG A 27 -13.04 -30.55 14.82
CA ARG A 27 -12.44 -29.75 15.90
C ARG A 27 -12.69 -28.25 15.72
N PHE A 28 -12.70 -27.76 14.49
CA PHE A 28 -13.06 -26.37 14.19
C PHE A 28 -14.50 -26.10 14.63
N TRP A 29 -15.47 -26.86 14.13
CA TRP A 29 -16.89 -26.63 14.46
C TRP A 29 -17.22 -26.82 15.94
N ALA A 30 -16.52 -27.71 16.65
CA ALA A 30 -16.65 -27.87 18.10
C ALA A 30 -16.28 -26.61 18.90
N ARG A 31 -15.60 -25.63 18.28
CA ARG A 31 -15.17 -24.35 18.88
C ARG A 31 -15.88 -23.14 18.28
N VAL A 32 -16.97 -23.35 17.55
CA VAL A 32 -17.77 -22.27 16.96
C VAL A 32 -19.14 -22.21 17.64
N GLN A 33 -19.39 -21.11 18.34
CA GLN A 33 -20.73 -20.80 18.85
C GLN A 33 -21.53 -20.09 17.74
N ARG A 34 -22.56 -20.77 17.22
CA ARG A 34 -23.41 -20.25 16.15
C ARG A 34 -24.61 -19.49 16.73
N GLY A 35 -24.96 -18.39 16.08
CA GLY A 35 -26.14 -17.58 16.36
C GLY A 35 -26.66 -16.94 15.07
N PRO A 36 -27.76 -16.16 15.13
CA PRO A 36 -28.36 -15.53 13.94
C PRO A 36 -27.47 -14.45 13.31
N GLY A 37 -26.57 -13.86 14.10
CA GLY A 37 -25.59 -12.86 13.64
C GLY A 37 -24.21 -13.46 13.38
N CYS A 38 -23.23 -13.04 14.19
CA CYS A 38 -21.86 -13.54 14.12
C CYS A 38 -21.75 -14.97 14.68
N TRP A 39 -20.89 -15.78 14.08
CA TRP A 39 -20.50 -17.09 14.63
C TRP A 39 -19.17 -16.93 15.37
N ILE A 40 -19.17 -17.11 16.68
CA ILE A 40 -18.05 -16.72 17.54
C ILE A 40 -17.10 -17.88 17.78
N TRP A 41 -15.82 -17.67 17.50
CA TRP A 41 -14.76 -18.59 17.86
C TRP A 41 -14.49 -18.58 19.37
N THR A 42 -14.58 -19.76 20.01
CA THR A 42 -14.37 -19.96 21.46
C THR A 42 -13.05 -20.66 21.80
N GLY A 43 -12.22 -20.95 20.79
CA GLY A 43 -10.88 -21.53 20.99
C GLY A 43 -9.78 -20.50 21.28
N GLY A 44 -8.53 -20.91 21.06
CA GLY A 44 -7.36 -20.04 21.25
C GLY A 44 -7.40 -18.80 20.36
N LYS A 45 -6.74 -17.71 20.79
CA LYS A 45 -6.70 -16.43 20.07
C LYS A 45 -5.26 -15.92 19.93
N SER A 46 -5.01 -15.09 18.91
CA SER A 46 -3.80 -14.28 18.75
C SER A 46 -4.23 -12.83 18.57
N GLY A 47 -3.98 -12.00 19.60
CA GLY A 47 -4.68 -10.72 19.73
C GLY A 47 -6.19 -10.97 19.80
N GLU A 48 -6.94 -10.33 18.92
CA GLU A 48 -8.41 -10.44 18.87
C GLU A 48 -8.90 -11.58 17.96
N TYR A 49 -8.01 -12.17 17.14
CA TYR A 49 -8.38 -13.14 16.12
C TYR A 49 -8.32 -14.58 16.65
N GLY A 50 -9.32 -15.39 16.32
CA GLY A 50 -9.32 -16.82 16.60
C GLY A 50 -8.23 -17.57 15.85
N GLN A 51 -7.60 -18.54 16.51
CA GLN A 51 -6.60 -19.44 15.93
C GLN A 51 -6.70 -20.85 16.51
N PHE A 52 -6.16 -21.82 15.77
CA PHE A 52 -6.01 -23.20 16.23
C PHE A 52 -4.86 -23.89 15.51
N MET A 53 -4.46 -25.07 16.01
CA MET A 53 -3.36 -25.84 15.44
C MET A 53 -3.87 -26.86 14.41
N HIS A 54 -3.20 -26.98 13.28
CA HIS A 54 -3.34 -28.08 12.32
C HIS A 54 -1.94 -28.53 11.90
N GLN A 55 -1.63 -29.82 12.05
CA GLN A 55 -0.30 -30.39 11.71
C GLN A 55 0.89 -29.51 12.16
N ARG A 56 0.90 -29.10 13.44
CA ARG A 56 1.94 -28.23 14.06
C ARG A 56 2.01 -26.80 13.49
N ARG A 57 1.06 -26.37 12.66
CA ARG A 57 0.95 -25.01 12.14
C ARG A 57 -0.23 -24.29 12.81
N ARG A 58 -0.06 -23.00 13.09
CA ARG A 58 -1.12 -22.13 13.58
C ARG A 58 -1.93 -21.62 12.39
N LEU A 59 -3.23 -21.90 12.38
CA LEU A 59 -4.18 -21.41 11.38
C LEU A 59 -5.10 -20.38 12.01
N LEU A 60 -5.46 -19.33 11.26
CA LEU A 60 -6.46 -18.35 11.67
C LEU A 60 -7.87 -18.90 11.41
N ALA A 61 -8.72 -18.87 12.42
CA ALA A 61 -10.05 -19.49 12.39
C ALA A 61 -10.96 -18.89 11.31
N HIS A 62 -10.93 -17.56 11.12
CA HIS A 62 -11.74 -16.91 10.08
C HIS A 62 -11.25 -17.28 8.67
N ARG A 63 -9.92 -17.37 8.45
CA ARG A 63 -9.38 -17.79 7.15
C ARG A 63 -9.74 -19.24 6.86
N PHE A 64 -9.67 -20.11 7.86
CA PHE A 64 -10.09 -21.50 7.72
C PHE A 64 -11.56 -21.59 7.34
N SER A 65 -12.44 -20.83 8.01
CA SER A 65 -13.86 -20.85 7.67
C SER A 65 -14.18 -20.32 6.29
N TRP A 66 -13.41 -19.34 5.79
CA TRP A 66 -13.56 -18.85 4.43
C TRP A 66 -13.16 -19.93 3.41
N HIS A 67 -12.03 -20.61 3.62
CA HIS A 67 -11.62 -21.72 2.74
C HIS A 67 -12.61 -22.88 2.79
N LEU A 68 -13.16 -23.20 3.97
CA LEU A 68 -14.15 -24.28 4.12
C LEU A 68 -15.46 -24.00 3.35
N ALA A 69 -15.81 -22.73 3.15
CA ALA A 69 -17.03 -22.33 2.45
C ALA A 69 -16.85 -22.10 0.95
N ASN A 70 -15.63 -21.75 0.52
CA ASN A 70 -15.35 -21.42 -0.89
C ASN A 70 -14.56 -22.52 -1.60
N GLU A 71 -13.90 -23.42 -0.87
CA GLU A 71 -13.05 -24.52 -1.39
C GLU A 71 -11.92 -24.07 -2.34
N GLU A 72 -11.63 -22.77 -2.37
CA GLU A 72 -10.63 -22.16 -3.23
C GLU A 72 -9.46 -21.56 -2.43
N PRO A 73 -8.24 -21.53 -3.00
CA PRO A 73 -7.14 -20.77 -2.41
C PRO A 73 -7.44 -19.27 -2.43
N CYS A 74 -7.07 -18.58 -1.35
CA CYS A 74 -7.05 -17.11 -1.37
C CYS A 74 -6.16 -16.62 -2.52
N PRO A 75 -6.67 -15.79 -3.46
CA PRO A 75 -5.88 -15.30 -4.58
C PRO A 75 -4.63 -14.54 -4.12
N LYS A 76 -3.53 -14.69 -4.85
CA LYS A 76 -2.25 -14.06 -4.51
C LYS A 76 -2.40 -12.55 -4.37
N GLY A 77 -1.97 -12.00 -3.24
CA GLY A 77 -2.03 -10.57 -2.94
C GLY A 77 -3.38 -10.08 -2.41
N MET A 78 -4.36 -10.98 -2.25
CA MET A 78 -5.59 -10.71 -1.53
C MET A 78 -5.50 -11.13 -0.06
N VAL A 79 -6.41 -10.59 0.73
CA VAL A 79 -6.58 -10.91 2.15
C VAL A 79 -8.05 -11.16 2.43
N ILE A 80 -8.32 -12.09 3.34
CA ILE A 80 -9.67 -12.33 3.85
C ILE A 80 -9.93 -11.33 4.98
N ARG A 81 -11.05 -10.61 4.89
CA ARG A 81 -11.42 -9.51 5.78
C ARG A 81 -12.85 -9.70 6.28
N HIS A 82 -13.12 -9.19 7.47
CA HIS A 82 -14.46 -9.18 8.04
C HIS A 82 -15.28 -8.01 7.49
N ARG A 83 -16.50 -8.30 7.02
CA ARG A 83 -17.56 -7.30 6.83
C ARG A 83 -18.13 -6.84 8.16
N CYS A 84 -18.12 -7.71 9.17
CA CYS A 84 -18.64 -7.40 10.51
C CYS A 84 -17.57 -6.85 11.47
N ASP A 85 -18.05 -6.04 12.42
CA ASP A 85 -17.48 -5.57 13.71
C ASP A 85 -16.52 -6.45 14.54
N THR A 86 -16.51 -7.76 14.28
CA THR A 86 -16.26 -8.75 15.33
C THR A 86 -15.08 -9.66 14.96
N PRO A 87 -13.85 -9.39 15.46
CA PRO A 87 -12.66 -10.20 15.16
C PRO A 87 -12.75 -11.72 15.40
N PRO A 88 -13.46 -12.22 16.45
CA PRO A 88 -13.64 -13.67 16.63
C PRO A 88 -14.73 -14.26 15.73
N CYS A 89 -15.38 -13.48 14.87
CA CYS A 89 -16.39 -14.00 13.95
C CYS A 89 -15.74 -14.91 12.89
N VAL A 90 -16.37 -16.06 12.65
CA VAL A 90 -15.98 -17.02 11.62
C VAL A 90 -17.12 -17.32 10.65
N ARG A 91 -18.25 -16.60 10.71
CA ARG A 91 -19.37 -16.82 9.78
C ARG A 91 -18.91 -16.54 8.34
N PRO A 92 -19.00 -17.49 7.39
CA PRO A 92 -18.55 -17.29 6.02
C PRO A 92 -19.13 -16.06 5.33
N ASP A 93 -20.44 -15.81 5.48
CA ASP A 93 -21.12 -14.63 4.90
C ASP A 93 -20.58 -13.28 5.40
N HIS A 94 -19.92 -13.28 6.56
CA HIS A 94 -19.30 -12.08 7.14
C HIS A 94 -17.84 -11.91 6.70
N LEU A 95 -17.33 -12.78 5.83
CA LEU A 95 -15.96 -12.77 5.33
C LEU A 95 -15.97 -12.47 3.84
N GLU A 96 -15.04 -11.63 3.41
CA GLU A 96 -14.87 -11.31 1.99
C GLU A 96 -13.38 -11.23 1.62
N LEU A 97 -13.09 -11.38 0.33
CA LEU A 97 -11.77 -11.07 -0.20
C LEU A 97 -11.63 -9.56 -0.39
N GLY A 98 -10.45 -9.05 -0.10
CA GLY A 98 -10.08 -7.69 -0.45
C GLY A 98 -8.59 -7.56 -0.69
N SER A 99 -8.19 -6.39 -1.17
CA SER A 99 -6.79 -6.02 -1.25
C SER A 99 -6.24 -5.65 0.13
N VAL A 100 -4.90 -5.69 0.26
CA VAL A 100 -4.21 -5.15 1.44
C VAL A 100 -4.60 -3.69 1.70
N SER A 101 -4.79 -2.89 0.64
CA SER A 101 -5.18 -1.48 0.78
C SER A 101 -6.61 -1.30 1.30
N GLN A 102 -7.54 -2.18 0.92
CA GLN A 102 -8.90 -2.19 1.46
C GLN A 102 -8.88 -2.60 2.95
N ASN A 103 -8.11 -3.61 3.33
CA ASN A 103 -7.97 -4.02 4.74
C ASN A 103 -7.38 -2.93 5.64
N VAL A 104 -6.40 -2.18 5.11
CA VAL A 104 -5.85 -1.00 5.80
C VAL A 104 -6.92 0.09 5.93
N ARG A 105 -7.70 0.35 4.88
CA ARG A 105 -8.80 1.33 4.91
C ARG A 105 -9.85 0.99 5.96
N ASP A 106 -10.28 -0.27 6.04
CA ASP A 106 -11.22 -0.71 7.07
C ASP A 106 -10.72 -0.45 8.49
N THR A 107 -9.42 -0.62 8.70
CA THR A 107 -8.80 -0.35 10.01
C THR A 107 -8.91 1.13 10.37
N TYR A 108 -8.78 2.03 9.38
CA TYR A 108 -8.93 3.47 9.55
C TYR A 108 -10.39 3.88 9.74
N GLU A 109 -11.30 3.38 8.89
CA GLU A 109 -12.73 3.73 8.93
C GLU A 109 -13.42 3.22 10.20
N ARG A 110 -13.02 2.05 10.70
CA ARG A 110 -13.67 1.39 11.85
C ARG A 110 -12.96 1.63 13.19
N ASN A 111 -11.90 2.42 13.20
CA ASN A 111 -11.14 2.83 14.39
C ASN A 111 -10.71 1.69 15.35
N ARG A 112 -10.69 0.42 14.89
CA ARG A 112 -10.49 -0.78 15.72
C ARG A 112 -9.16 -0.85 16.45
N ARG A 113 -8.15 -0.15 15.93
CA ARG A 113 -6.83 -0.14 16.55
C ARG A 113 -6.73 0.81 17.73
N GLY A 114 -7.84 1.36 18.26
CA GLY A 114 -7.73 2.49 19.19
C GLY A 114 -6.66 3.45 18.67
N SER A 115 -6.66 3.65 17.34
CA SER A 115 -5.84 4.67 16.75
C SER A 115 -6.43 5.87 17.52
N LYS A 116 -5.70 6.53 18.42
CA LYS A 116 -4.60 7.37 17.97
C LYS A 116 -4.77 7.57 16.46
N THR A 117 -5.92 8.14 16.05
CA THR A 117 -5.90 9.33 15.22
C THR A 117 -4.57 9.94 15.58
N TRP A 118 -3.58 9.84 14.69
CA TRP A 118 -2.41 10.68 14.87
C TRP A 118 -3.03 12.04 15.14
N PRO A 119 -2.93 12.59 16.37
CA PRO A 119 -3.83 13.66 16.75
C PRO A 119 -3.63 14.72 15.69
N THR A 120 -4.65 14.94 14.88
CA THR A 120 -4.55 15.83 13.74
C THR A 120 -4.41 17.19 14.37
N GLY A 121 -3.22 17.79 14.23
CA GLY A 121 -2.95 19.18 14.60
C GLY A 121 -3.39 19.58 16.00
N THR A 122 -4.65 19.95 16.11
CA THR A 122 -5.35 20.54 17.26
C THR A 122 -5.43 19.66 18.51
N GLU A 123 -5.33 18.34 18.41
CA GLU A 123 -5.52 17.42 19.56
C GLU A 123 -4.25 17.15 20.40
N ARG A 124 -3.11 17.81 20.12
CA ARG A 124 -1.94 17.73 21.02
C ARG A 124 -1.80 19.01 21.83
N PRO A 125 -1.66 18.93 23.18
CA PRO A 125 -1.36 20.10 24.00
C PRO A 125 -0.01 20.77 23.67
N ASN A 126 0.83 20.12 22.85
CA ASN A 126 2.14 20.62 22.37
C ASN A 126 2.23 20.66 20.82
N ALA A 127 1.11 20.64 20.09
CA ALA A 127 1.18 20.84 18.65
C ALA A 127 1.40 22.32 18.34
N VAL A 128 2.60 22.64 17.83
CA VAL A 128 2.95 23.99 17.36
C VAL A 128 2.07 24.46 16.19
N LEU A 129 1.29 23.56 15.58
CA LEU A 129 0.39 23.89 14.49
C LEU A 129 -1.03 23.46 14.88
N ASP A 130 -1.95 24.41 14.84
CA ASP A 130 -3.40 24.22 14.87
C ASP A 130 -4.03 24.58 13.51
N ASP A 131 -5.36 24.44 13.40
CA ASP A 131 -6.09 24.68 12.14
C ASP A 131 -5.97 26.13 11.66
N GLU A 132 -5.96 27.08 12.59
CA GLU A 132 -5.84 28.51 12.32
C GLU A 132 -4.44 28.86 11.82
N THR A 133 -3.40 28.40 12.50
CA THR A 133 -2.00 28.56 12.09
C THR A 133 -1.77 27.97 10.70
N VAL A 134 -2.33 26.80 10.40
CA VAL A 134 -2.21 26.19 9.06
C VAL A 134 -2.95 27.00 8.00
N ALA A 135 -4.11 27.56 8.32
CA ALA A 135 -4.82 28.46 7.41
C ALA A 135 -4.01 29.73 7.12
N GLU A 136 -3.42 30.36 8.14
CA GLU A 136 -2.55 31.52 7.98
C GLU A 136 -1.31 31.21 7.15
N MET A 137 -0.66 30.07 7.41
CA MET A 137 0.48 29.62 6.61
C MET A 137 0.12 29.45 5.13
N ARG A 138 -1.09 28.93 4.82
CA ARG A 138 -1.57 28.77 3.44
C ARG A 138 -1.85 30.14 2.80
N ARG A 139 -2.51 31.07 3.51
CA ARG A 139 -2.73 32.45 3.03
C ARG A 139 -1.41 33.17 2.76
N ALA A 140 -0.48 33.13 3.71
CA ALA A 140 0.83 33.76 3.60
C ALA A 140 1.67 33.17 2.45
N ALA A 141 1.67 31.85 2.29
CA ALA A 141 2.35 31.19 1.18
C ALA A 141 1.73 31.56 -0.18
N ARG A 142 0.42 31.73 -0.26
CA ARG A 142 -0.27 32.24 -1.46
C ARG A 142 0.08 33.70 -1.75
N GLY A 143 0.28 34.50 -0.70
CA GLY A 143 0.82 35.86 -0.78
C GLY A 143 2.33 35.94 -1.07
N GLY A 144 2.99 34.84 -1.42
CA GLY A 144 4.39 34.83 -1.85
C GLY A 144 5.41 34.64 -0.73
N ARG A 145 5.00 34.51 0.53
CA ARG A 145 5.93 34.18 1.62
C ARG A 145 6.53 32.79 1.40
N SER A 146 7.83 32.66 1.64
CA SER A 146 8.52 31.39 1.46
C SER A 146 8.17 30.40 2.59
N ILE A 147 8.10 29.11 2.25
CA ILE A 147 7.94 28.04 3.27
C ILE A 147 9.07 28.10 4.31
N ARG A 148 10.27 28.52 3.90
CA ARG A 148 11.44 28.66 4.79
C ARG A 148 11.22 29.77 5.83
N SER A 149 10.74 30.94 5.42
CA SER A 149 10.49 32.05 6.34
C SER A 149 9.38 31.72 7.33
N LEU A 150 8.29 31.10 6.87
CA LEU A 150 7.17 30.70 7.74
C LEU A 150 7.59 29.65 8.76
N ALA A 151 8.43 28.70 8.36
CA ALA A 151 8.95 27.69 9.28
C ALA A 151 9.87 28.27 10.37
N ALA A 152 10.72 29.23 10.00
CA ALA A 152 11.64 29.87 10.94
C ALA A 152 10.89 30.75 11.96
N GLU A 153 9.89 31.50 11.50
CA GLU A 153 9.05 32.36 12.33
C GLU A 153 8.29 31.56 13.39
N LEU A 154 7.76 30.40 13.02
CA LEU A 154 7.01 29.52 13.92
C LEU A 154 7.90 28.52 14.71
N GLY A 155 9.23 28.56 14.52
CA GLY A 155 10.15 27.63 15.19
C GLY A 155 9.94 26.16 14.81
N ILE A 156 9.36 25.87 13.65
CA ILE A 156 9.03 24.50 13.20
C ILE A 156 10.00 23.99 12.13
N ALA A 157 10.08 22.66 12.00
CA ALA A 157 10.81 22.05 10.91
C ALA A 157 10.20 22.41 9.54
N ARG A 158 11.07 22.72 8.56
CA ARG A 158 10.68 23.06 7.18
C ARG A 158 9.80 22.00 6.51
N SER A 159 10.05 20.72 6.81
CA SER A 159 9.25 19.60 6.32
C SER A 159 7.83 19.61 6.88
N THR A 160 7.66 20.01 8.14
CA THR A 160 6.35 20.19 8.79
C THR A 160 5.58 21.32 8.13
N ALA A 161 6.21 22.49 7.96
CA ALA A 161 5.61 23.62 7.24
C ALA A 161 5.22 23.26 5.80
N HIS A 162 6.09 22.54 5.10
CA HIS A 162 5.82 22.05 3.74
C HIS A 162 4.57 21.16 3.70
N ARG A 163 4.45 20.19 4.61
CA ARG A 163 3.29 19.29 4.64
C ARG A 163 1.98 20.03 4.92
N ALA A 164 1.99 20.95 5.88
CA ALA A 164 0.83 21.77 6.24
C ALA A 164 0.33 22.63 5.05
N ILE A 165 1.26 23.33 4.38
CA ILE A 165 0.96 24.19 3.23
C ILE A 165 0.48 23.38 2.02
N ARG A 166 1.01 22.15 1.80
CA ARG A 166 0.60 21.25 0.72
C ARG A 166 -0.64 20.41 1.01
N GLY A 167 -1.25 20.53 2.20
CA GLY A 167 -2.45 19.77 2.57
C GLY A 167 -2.18 18.34 3.06
N ALA A 168 -0.93 17.93 3.18
CA ALA A 168 -0.56 16.59 3.61
C ALA A 168 -0.79 16.43 5.13
N GLY A 169 -1.91 15.79 5.50
CA GLY A 169 -2.32 15.58 6.89
C GLY A 169 -3.25 16.67 7.44
N TRP A 170 -3.72 17.59 6.59
CA TRP A 170 -4.62 18.70 6.96
C TRP A 170 -5.74 18.90 5.93
N PRO A 171 -6.52 17.83 5.60
CA PRO A 171 -7.61 17.92 4.63
C PRO A 171 -8.84 18.67 5.17
N HIS A 172 -8.95 18.80 6.49
CA HIS A 172 -10.09 19.42 7.19
C HIS A 172 -9.97 20.94 7.33
N VAL A 173 -8.78 21.53 7.15
CA VAL A 173 -8.58 22.98 7.21
C VAL A 173 -9.22 23.64 5.99
N SER A 174 -10.15 24.57 6.24
CA SER A 174 -11.00 25.25 5.24
C SER A 174 -10.21 25.99 4.16
N GLU A 175 -9.08 26.59 4.53
CA GLU A 175 -8.21 27.30 3.60
C GLU A 175 -7.51 26.32 2.65
N PRO A 176 -7.69 26.37 1.31
CA PRO A 176 -7.20 25.32 0.42
C PRO A 176 -5.66 25.22 0.38
N PRO A 177 -5.10 23.99 0.23
CA PRO A 177 -3.67 23.78 0.08
C PRO A 177 -3.06 24.59 -1.07
N VAL A 178 -1.84 25.10 -0.88
CA VAL A 178 -1.10 25.80 -1.94
C VAL A 178 -0.41 24.73 -2.80
N PRO A 179 -0.74 24.60 -4.10
CA PRO A 179 -0.11 23.61 -4.97
C PRO A 179 1.39 23.86 -5.11
N GLY A 180 2.17 22.78 -5.16
CA GLY A 180 3.57 22.89 -5.52
C GLY A 180 3.72 23.46 -6.92
N ALA A 181 4.66 24.39 -7.10
CA ALA A 181 5.30 24.53 -8.39
C ALA A 181 5.90 23.16 -8.70
N ARG A 182 5.22 22.35 -9.52
CA ARG A 182 5.79 21.11 -10.03
C ARG A 182 7.01 21.52 -10.83
N LYS A 183 8.20 21.48 -10.23
CA LYS A 183 9.41 21.26 -11.01
C LYS A 183 9.30 19.83 -11.50
N GLY A 184 8.58 19.63 -12.59
CA GLY A 184 8.57 18.37 -13.30
C GLY A 184 10.02 18.03 -13.61
N HIS A 185 10.61 17.10 -12.86
CA HIS A 185 11.80 16.43 -13.36
C HIS A 185 11.26 15.44 -14.39
N PRO A 186 11.53 15.67 -15.70
CA PRO A 186 10.95 14.84 -16.72
C PRO A 186 11.50 13.42 -16.54
N HIS A 187 10.62 12.46 -16.26
CA HIS A 187 10.89 11.03 -16.40
C HIS A 187 11.08 10.69 -17.90
N ARG A 188 12.09 11.28 -18.55
CA ARG A 188 12.35 11.16 -20.00
C ARG A 188 13.01 9.84 -20.41
N ASN A 189 13.39 8.99 -19.45
CA ASN A 189 14.39 7.93 -19.72
C ASN A 189 13.91 6.47 -19.61
N HIS A 190 12.70 6.20 -19.10
CA HIS A 190 12.24 4.81 -18.97
C HIS A 190 11.58 4.28 -20.25
N PHE A 191 10.86 5.14 -20.99
CA PHE A 191 10.11 4.74 -22.19
C PHE A 191 11.00 4.41 -23.39
N ALA A 192 12.10 5.13 -23.60
CA ALA A 192 12.88 5.03 -24.83
C ALA A 192 13.50 3.63 -25.06
N ARG A 193 14.01 2.96 -24.02
CA ARG A 193 14.61 1.62 -24.14
C ARG A 193 13.59 0.48 -24.22
N ASN A 194 12.36 0.74 -23.77
CA ASN A 194 11.27 -0.23 -23.76
C ASN A 194 10.35 -0.02 -24.98
N ASN A 195 10.64 0.96 -25.84
CA ASN A 195 9.93 1.21 -27.09
C ASN A 195 10.74 0.61 -28.26
N PRO A 196 10.27 -0.48 -28.88
CA PRO A 196 10.98 -1.17 -29.97
C PRO A 196 11.34 -0.25 -31.14
N ASP A 197 10.46 0.69 -31.50
CA ASP A 197 10.66 1.62 -32.61
C ASP A 197 11.79 2.61 -32.32
N VAL A 198 11.83 3.13 -31.08
CA VAL A 198 12.90 4.03 -30.63
C VAL A 198 14.23 3.30 -30.60
N VAL A 199 14.25 2.04 -30.16
CA VAL A 199 15.46 1.20 -30.16
C VAL A 199 15.94 0.93 -31.59
N ALA A 200 15.06 0.55 -32.50
CA ALA A 200 15.40 0.29 -33.89
C ALA A 200 15.91 1.55 -34.62
N ARG A 201 15.28 2.72 -34.40
CA ARG A 201 15.74 4.01 -34.95
C ARG A 201 17.09 4.42 -34.38
N ALA A 202 17.31 4.25 -33.07
CA ALA A 202 18.60 4.57 -32.44
C ALA A 202 19.76 3.74 -33.03
N ARG A 203 19.52 2.44 -33.30
CA ARG A 203 20.51 1.56 -33.93
C ARG A 203 20.82 1.98 -35.37
N ARG A 204 19.81 2.20 -36.21
CA ARG A 204 20.02 2.68 -37.59
C ARG A 204 20.85 3.97 -37.64
N LEU A 205 20.57 4.92 -36.75
CA LEU A 205 21.34 6.16 -36.68
C LEU A 205 22.80 5.92 -36.24
N ARG A 206 23.04 4.94 -35.36
CA ARG A 206 24.41 4.52 -35.01
C ARG A 206 25.15 3.84 -36.16
N ASP A 207 24.46 3.01 -36.94
CA ASP A 207 25.04 2.34 -38.10
C ASP A 207 25.41 3.33 -39.22
N GLN A 208 24.67 4.45 -39.30
CA GLN A 208 24.99 5.61 -40.16
C GLN A 208 26.15 6.47 -39.63
N GLY A 209 26.82 6.06 -38.55
CA GLY A 209 28.00 6.73 -38.00
C GLY A 209 27.72 7.89 -37.04
N LEU A 210 26.46 8.20 -36.70
CA LEU A 210 26.16 9.30 -35.79
C LEU A 210 26.62 8.99 -34.36
N SER A 211 27.19 9.97 -33.67
CA SER A 211 27.55 9.85 -32.26
C SER A 211 26.32 9.68 -31.36
N LEU A 212 26.50 9.12 -30.17
CA LEU A 212 25.41 8.94 -29.19
C LEU A 212 24.69 10.24 -28.82
N GLN A 213 25.38 11.37 -28.88
CA GLN A 213 24.77 12.68 -28.64
C GLN A 213 23.86 13.07 -29.81
N GLN A 214 24.34 12.95 -31.04
CA GLN A 214 23.53 13.23 -32.23
C GLN A 214 22.29 12.32 -32.33
N VAL A 215 22.42 11.04 -31.96
CA VAL A 215 21.29 10.11 -31.87
C VAL A 215 20.27 10.55 -30.81
N ALA A 216 20.76 10.99 -29.64
CA ALA A 216 19.91 11.47 -28.56
C ALA A 216 19.11 12.71 -28.98
N ASP A 217 19.77 13.67 -29.62
CA ASP A 217 19.16 14.91 -30.10
C ASP A 217 18.10 14.62 -31.19
N ARG A 218 18.40 13.72 -32.13
CA ARG A 218 17.48 13.33 -33.22
C ARG A 218 16.20 12.65 -32.72
N LEU A 219 16.28 11.94 -31.61
CA LEU A 219 15.19 11.16 -31.04
C LEU A 219 14.51 11.85 -29.84
N GLY A 220 15.00 13.01 -29.41
CA GLY A 220 14.48 13.72 -28.24
C GLY A 220 14.68 12.96 -26.92
N ILE A 221 15.69 12.09 -26.84
CA ILE A 221 16.03 11.27 -25.66
C ILE A 221 17.36 11.73 -25.05
N THR A 222 17.73 11.20 -23.89
CA THR A 222 19.06 11.49 -23.32
C THR A 222 20.16 10.65 -23.97
N LYS A 223 21.41 11.14 -23.95
CA LYS A 223 22.61 10.39 -24.39
C LYS A 223 22.73 9.01 -23.74
N THR A 224 22.39 8.92 -22.45
CA THR A 224 22.35 7.66 -21.70
C THR A 224 21.27 6.70 -22.19
N ALA A 225 20.11 7.21 -22.59
CA ALA A 225 19.05 6.39 -23.20
C ALA A 225 19.46 5.90 -24.60
N ALA A 226 20.06 6.77 -25.43
CA ALA A 226 20.61 6.38 -26.73
C ALA A 226 21.67 5.26 -26.58
N PHE A 227 22.59 5.39 -25.62
CA PHE A 227 23.58 4.35 -25.32
C PHE A 227 22.93 3.00 -24.98
N ARG A 228 21.90 3.01 -24.12
CA ARG A 228 21.19 1.79 -23.73
C ARG A 228 20.43 1.13 -24.89
N CYS A 229 19.81 1.91 -25.77
CA CYS A 229 19.11 1.40 -26.95
C CYS A 229 20.06 0.68 -27.93
N CYS A 230 21.30 1.17 -28.01
CA CYS A 230 22.31 0.65 -28.94
C CYS A 230 23.12 -0.53 -28.37
N ARG A 231 23.06 -0.79 -27.05
CA ARG A 231 23.86 -1.85 -26.39
C ARG A 231 23.11 -3.16 -26.16
N THR A 232 21.78 -3.18 -26.25
CA THR A 232 20.98 -4.39 -26.01
C THR A 232 21.07 -5.35 -27.19
N GLN A 233 21.89 -6.41 -27.12
CA GLN A 233 21.77 -7.51 -28.07
C GLN A 233 20.40 -8.20 -27.87
N SER A 234 19.69 -8.45 -28.96
CA SER A 234 18.50 -9.30 -28.95
C SER A 234 18.92 -10.68 -28.46
N LYS A 235 18.36 -11.16 -27.35
CA LYS A 235 18.41 -12.59 -27.05
C LYS A 235 17.48 -13.26 -28.05
N GLU A 236 18.04 -13.87 -29.08
CA GLU A 236 17.30 -14.81 -29.93
C GLU A 236 16.81 -15.95 -29.04
N ILE A 237 15.50 -16.21 -29.10
CA ILE A 237 14.89 -17.41 -28.54
C ILE A 237 15.02 -18.46 -29.65
N PRO A 238 15.76 -19.57 -29.46
CA PRO A 238 15.84 -20.62 -30.47
C PRO A 238 14.46 -21.29 -30.60
N GLN A 239 14.09 -21.65 -31.83
CA GLN A 239 12.87 -22.40 -32.16
C GLN A 239 12.92 -23.83 -31.62
#